data_AF-A0A090W348-F1
#
_entry.id   AF-A0A090W348-F1
#
_cell.length_a   1.000
_cell.length_b   1.000
_cell.length_c   1.000
_cell.angle_alpha   90.00
_cell.angle_beta   90.00
_cell.angle_gamma   90.00
#
_symmetry.space_group_name_H-M   'P 1'
#
loop_
_entity.id
_entity.type
_entity.pdbx_description
1 polymer ?
#
loop_
_entity_poly.entity_id
_entity_poly.type
_entity_poly.pdbx_seq_one_letter_code
_entity_poly.pdbx_strand_id
1 'polypeptide(L)'
;MKKKVFVFFPDGVGLRNFAFTDFKTIGEQMGFDITYWNNTVFSLKDNLGFNEVKIENHQLHPLTPIYSRARKRCELNVSKAKFNDDVYTTYKFPFNYNSIKNTFKSLYTKLLIGVYSSEKGVEAIRKKIKRSRTKKPKICLL
;
A
#
# COMPACT_ATOMS: atom_id res chain seq x y z
N MET A 1 -7.97 21.29 -29.52
CA MET A 1 -8.37 20.41 -28.40
C MET A 1 -7.36 20.56 -27.27
N LYS A 2 -7.80 20.70 -26.01
CA LYS A 2 -6.89 20.71 -24.85
C LYS A 2 -6.33 19.30 -24.62
N LYS A 3 -5.03 19.20 -24.29
CA LYS A 3 -4.40 17.92 -23.96
C LYS A 3 -4.80 17.53 -22.53
N LYS A 4 -5.29 16.30 -22.35
CA LYS A 4 -5.73 15.81 -21.03
C LYS A 4 -4.56 15.23 -20.25
N VAL A 5 -4.45 15.61 -18.98
CA VAL A 5 -3.43 15.13 -18.04
C VAL A 5 -4.15 14.49 -16.85
N PHE A 6 -3.73 13.28 -16.50
CA PHE A 6 -4.30 12.54 -15.39
C PHE A 6 -3.24 12.35 -14.31
N VAL A 7 -3.54 12.84 -13.10
CA VAL A 7 -2.58 12.80 -11.98
C VAL A 7 -3.15 11.90 -10.89
N PHE A 8 -2.46 10.79 -10.60
CA PHE A 8 -2.87 9.85 -9.59
C PHE A 8 -2.26 10.19 -8.22
N PHE A 9 -3.12 10.34 -7.21
CA PHE A 9 -2.73 10.53 -5.82
C PHE A 9 -3.00 9.25 -5.02
N PRO A 10 -2.00 8.37 -4.87
CA PRO A 10 -2.15 7.14 -4.09
C PRO A 10 -2.28 7.43 -2.58
N ASP A 11 -1.67 8.52 -2.13
CA ASP A 11 -1.55 8.95 -0.75
C ASP A 11 -1.42 10.49 -0.63
N GLY A 12 -1.26 10.98 0.59
CA GLY A 12 -1.19 12.41 0.89
C GLY A 12 0.09 13.12 0.41
N VAL A 13 1.12 12.40 -0.02
CA VAL A 13 2.38 13.02 -0.48
C VAL A 13 2.15 13.75 -1.81
N GLY A 14 1.33 13.17 -2.70
CA GLY A 14 0.95 13.80 -3.97
C GLY A 14 0.23 15.13 -3.79
N LEU A 15 -0.56 15.28 -2.73
CA LEU A 15 -1.27 16.54 -2.42
C LEU A 15 -0.28 17.69 -2.22
N ARG A 16 0.75 17.47 -1.38
CA ARG A 16 1.76 18.50 -1.09
C ARG A 16 2.50 18.95 -2.33
N ASN A 17 2.83 18.03 -3.24
CA ASN A 17 3.69 18.33 -4.37
C ASN A 17 2.94 18.88 -5.59
N PHE A 18 1.67 18.51 -5.77
CA PHE A 18 0.92 18.81 -7.00
C PHE A 18 -0.41 19.53 -6.77
N ALA A 19 -1.02 19.42 -5.59
CA ALA A 19 -2.31 20.06 -5.30
C ALA A 19 -2.14 21.41 -4.62
N PHE A 20 -1.15 21.54 -3.72
CA PHE A 20 -0.86 22.78 -2.98
C PHE A 20 0.24 23.63 -3.62
N THR A 21 0.62 23.35 -4.87
CA THR A 21 1.63 24.08 -5.63
C THR A 21 1.01 24.68 -6.89
N ASP A 22 1.76 25.53 -7.58
CA ASP A 22 1.33 26.16 -8.84
C ASP A 22 1.20 25.18 -10.01
N PHE A 23 1.42 23.88 -9.80
CA PHE A 23 1.36 22.85 -10.84
C PHE A 23 0.06 22.93 -11.66
N LYS A 24 -1.09 23.03 -10.99
CA LYS A 24 -2.38 23.13 -11.68
C LYS A 24 -2.48 24.42 -12.50
N THR A 25 -2.15 25.55 -11.88
CA THR A 25 -2.25 26.87 -12.51
C THR A 25 -1.36 26.96 -13.74
N ILE A 26 -0.11 26.53 -13.62
CA ILE A 26 0.85 26.50 -14.74
C ILE A 26 0.35 25.55 -15.84
N GLY A 27 -0.13 24.35 -15.48
CA GLY A 27 -0.64 23.40 -16.47
C GLY A 27 -1.88 23.92 -17.22
N GLU A 28 -2.81 24.57 -16.52
CA GLU A 28 -4.00 25.18 -17.14
C GLU A 28 -3.64 26.36 -18.04
N GLN A 29 -2.67 27.20 -17.63
CA GLN A 29 -2.12 28.28 -18.47
C GLN A 29 -1.45 27.75 -19.74
N MET A 30 -0.81 26.58 -19.67
CA MET A 30 -0.24 25.88 -20.82
C MET A 30 -1.29 25.17 -21.70
N GLY A 31 -2.58 25.26 -21.35
CA GLY A 31 -3.68 24.68 -22.13
C GLY A 31 -3.94 23.19 -21.85
N PHE A 32 -3.43 22.65 -20.73
CA PHE A 32 -3.77 21.31 -20.28
C PHE A 32 -5.10 21.27 -19.53
N ASP A 33 -5.80 20.15 -19.65
CA ASP A 33 -6.98 19.80 -18.84
C ASP A 33 -6.55 18.73 -17.82
N ILE A 34 -6.44 19.13 -16.56
CA ILE A 34 -5.89 18.28 -15.50
C ILE A 34 -7.05 17.67 -14.69
N THR A 35 -7.06 16.35 -14.57
CA THR A 35 -7.97 15.61 -13.68
C THR A 35 -7.18 14.77 -12.70
N TYR A 36 -7.57 14.82 -11.42
CA TYR A 36 -6.91 14.11 -10.34
C TYR A 36 -7.65 12.82 -9.98
N TRP A 37 -6.94 11.71 -9.92
CA TRP A 37 -7.48 10.45 -9.41
C TRP A 37 -7.09 10.29 -7.96
N ASN A 38 -8.04 10.56 -7.07
CA ASN A 38 -7.77 10.82 -5.67
C ASN A 38 -8.14 9.60 -4.81
N ASN A 39 -7.13 8.98 -4.19
CA ASN A 39 -7.28 7.93 -3.19
C ASN A 39 -7.12 8.44 -1.76
N THR A 40 -6.99 9.76 -1.57
CA THR A 40 -6.79 10.35 -0.25
C THR A 40 -8.13 10.66 0.42
N VAL A 41 -8.11 10.78 1.75
CA VAL A 41 -9.28 11.23 2.52
C VAL A 41 -9.64 12.70 2.28
N PHE A 42 -8.72 13.47 1.69
CA PHE A 42 -8.87 14.90 1.43
C PHE A 42 -9.55 15.11 0.08
N SER A 43 -10.72 15.75 0.07
CA SER A 43 -11.49 16.03 -1.15
C SER A 43 -10.86 17.21 -1.93
N LEU A 44 -10.34 16.98 -3.13
CA LEU A 44 -9.74 18.06 -3.93
C LEU A 44 -10.81 18.98 -4.52
N LYS A 45 -11.98 18.40 -4.87
CA LYS A 45 -13.06 19.17 -5.47
C LYS A 45 -13.67 20.15 -4.47
N ASP A 46 -13.94 19.68 -3.26
CA ASP A 46 -14.60 20.51 -2.24
C ASP A 46 -13.67 21.54 -1.61
N ASN A 47 -12.37 21.24 -1.49
CA ASN A 47 -11.41 22.12 -0.81
C ASN A 47 -10.62 23.04 -1.75
N LEU A 48 -10.35 22.59 -2.99
CA LEU A 48 -9.50 23.32 -3.94
C LEU A 48 -10.21 23.64 -5.26
N GLY A 49 -11.44 23.13 -5.47
CA GLY A 49 -12.17 23.32 -6.73
C GLY A 49 -11.56 22.56 -7.91
N PHE A 50 -10.76 21.53 -7.65
CA PHE A 50 -10.08 20.78 -8.73
C PHE A 50 -10.96 19.66 -9.27
N ASN A 51 -10.80 19.34 -10.56
CA ASN A 51 -11.46 18.18 -11.17
C ASN A 51 -10.89 16.91 -10.56
N GLU A 52 -11.72 16.12 -9.88
CA GLU A 52 -11.30 14.87 -9.27
C GLU A 52 -12.22 13.69 -9.60
N VAL A 53 -11.62 12.50 -9.66
CA VAL A 53 -12.28 11.20 -9.64
C VAL A 53 -11.91 10.55 -8.31
N LYS A 54 -12.88 10.35 -7.42
CA LYS A 54 -12.64 9.70 -6.11
C LYS A 54 -12.57 8.18 -6.26
N ILE A 55 -11.67 7.56 -5.52
CA ILE A 55 -11.59 6.10 -5.39
C ILE A 55 -12.36 5.69 -4.13
N GLU A 56 -13.59 5.22 -4.31
CA GLU A 56 -14.50 4.93 -3.19
C GLU A 56 -14.18 3.61 -2.47
N ASN A 57 -13.65 2.60 -3.16
CA ASN A 57 -13.49 1.26 -2.59
C ASN A 57 -12.03 0.89 -2.32
N HIS A 58 -11.47 1.42 -1.23
CA HIS A 58 -10.11 1.11 -0.77
C HIS A 58 -10.06 0.01 0.32
N GLN A 59 -11.18 -0.69 0.59
CA GLN A 59 -11.25 -1.61 1.72
C GLN A 59 -10.48 -2.92 1.48
N LEU A 60 -9.31 -3.02 2.11
CA LEU A 60 -8.53 -4.25 2.18
C LEU A 60 -9.30 -5.34 2.93
N HIS A 61 -9.13 -6.59 2.49
CA HIS A 61 -9.64 -7.73 3.26
C HIS A 61 -8.98 -7.75 4.65
N PRO A 62 -9.70 -8.04 5.76
CA PRO A 62 -9.17 -7.95 7.12
C PRO A 62 -7.92 -8.81 7.39
N LEU A 63 -7.76 -9.90 6.62
CA LEU A 63 -6.57 -10.77 6.70
C LEU A 63 -5.37 -10.24 5.91
N THR A 64 -5.55 -9.32 4.96
CA THR A 64 -4.46 -8.80 4.12
C THR A 64 -3.30 -8.24 4.95
N PRO A 65 -3.53 -7.41 5.99
CA PRO A 65 -2.43 -6.92 6.84
C PRO A 65 -1.65 -8.02 7.54
N ILE A 66 -2.31 -9.10 7.99
CA ILE A 66 -1.67 -10.24 8.66
C ILE A 66 -0.76 -10.97 7.65
N TYR A 67 -1.28 -11.34 6.48
CA TYR A 67 -0.50 -12.02 5.45
C TYR A 67 0.64 -11.16 4.91
N SER A 68 0.42 -9.87 4.69
CA SER A 68 1.48 -8.93 4.27
C SER A 68 2.58 -8.82 5.31
N ARG A 69 2.24 -8.75 6.60
CA ARG A 69 3.22 -8.70 7.70
C ARG A 69 4.00 -10.01 7.81
N ALA A 70 3.32 -11.16 7.71
CA ALA A 70 3.97 -12.47 7.69
C ALA A 70 4.94 -12.58 6.50
N ARG A 71 4.50 -12.24 5.28
CA ARG A 71 5.33 -12.25 4.07
C ARG A 71 6.61 -11.44 4.25
N LYS A 72 6.51 -10.18 4.69
CA LYS A 72 7.68 -9.31 4.93
C LYS A 72 8.68 -9.96 5.89
N ARG A 73 8.19 -10.53 6.99
CA ARG A 73 9.06 -11.19 7.97
C ARG A 73 9.67 -12.50 7.46
N CYS A 74 8.94 -13.29 6.68
CA CYS A 74 9.51 -14.47 6.01
C CYS A 74 10.60 -14.07 5.01
N GLU A 75 10.37 -13.04 4.20
CA GLU A 75 11.36 -12.51 3.25
C GLU A 75 12.63 -12.05 4.00
N LEU A 76 12.48 -11.29 5.09
CA LEU A 76 13.62 -10.87 5.92
C LEU A 76 14.35 -12.06 6.57
N ASN A 77 13.65 -13.11 6.99
CA ASN A 77 14.28 -14.31 7.54
C ASN A 77 15.09 -15.07 6.48
N VAL A 78 14.52 -15.22 5.28
CA VAL A 78 15.21 -15.85 4.15
C VAL A 78 16.43 -15.01 3.73
N SER A 79 16.29 -13.70 3.63
CA SER A 79 17.41 -12.80 3.32
C SER A 79 18.52 -12.87 4.38
N LYS A 80 18.15 -12.85 5.67
CA LYS A 80 19.11 -13.05 6.77
C LYS A 80 19.89 -14.34 6.59
N ALA A 81 19.20 -15.47 6.36
CA ALA A 81 19.84 -16.76 6.18
C ALA A 81 20.73 -16.82 4.94
N LYS A 82 20.32 -16.18 3.84
CA LYS A 82 21.03 -16.17 2.56
C LYS A 82 22.31 -15.32 2.60
N PHE A 83 22.24 -14.15 3.21
CA PHE A 83 23.34 -13.18 3.22
C PHE A 83 24.14 -13.18 4.53
N ASN A 84 23.69 -13.96 5.53
CA ASN A 84 24.29 -14.03 6.87
C ASN A 84 24.48 -12.66 7.53
N ASP A 85 23.52 -11.76 7.34
CA ASP A 85 23.57 -10.38 7.84
C ASP A 85 22.43 -10.11 8.83
N ASP A 86 22.80 -9.65 10.03
CA ASP A 86 21.87 -9.33 11.10
C ASP A 86 21.10 -8.02 10.88
N VAL A 87 21.54 -7.15 9.96
CA VAL A 87 20.84 -5.92 9.58
C VAL A 87 19.40 -6.22 9.14
N TYR A 88 19.13 -7.37 8.53
CA TYR A 88 17.75 -7.75 8.16
C TYR A 88 16.80 -7.90 9.36
N THR A 89 17.33 -8.12 10.56
CA THR A 89 16.53 -8.19 11.78
C THR A 89 16.02 -6.82 12.22
N THR A 90 16.77 -5.74 11.95
CA THR A 90 16.41 -4.38 12.39
C THR A 90 15.16 -3.85 11.68
N TYR A 91 14.90 -4.30 10.44
CA TYR A 91 13.68 -3.96 9.70
C TYR A 91 12.38 -4.61 10.24
N LYS A 92 12.46 -5.48 11.25
CA LYS A 92 11.29 -6.19 11.81
C LYS A 92 10.55 -5.34 12.84
N PHE A 93 9.47 -4.68 12.42
CA PHE A 93 8.57 -3.97 13.35
C PHE A 93 8.02 -4.86 14.48
N PRO A 94 8.03 -4.43 15.75
CA PRO A 94 7.60 -5.22 16.91
C PRO A 94 6.10 -5.55 16.87
N PHE A 95 5.73 -6.70 17.42
CA PHE A 95 4.32 -7.09 17.55
C PHE A 95 3.63 -6.28 18.65
N ASN A 96 2.32 -6.06 18.50
CA ASN A 96 1.49 -5.37 19.48
C ASN A 96 0.57 -6.41 20.16
N TYR A 97 0.55 -6.38 21.50
CA TYR A 97 -0.22 -7.28 22.36
C TYR A 97 -1.20 -6.55 23.29
N ASN A 98 -1.42 -5.24 23.07
CA ASN A 98 -2.19 -4.37 23.97
C ASN A 98 -3.69 -4.72 24.02
N SER A 99 -4.18 -5.63 23.16
CA SER A 99 -5.57 -6.09 23.20
C SER A 99 -5.65 -7.57 22.82
N ILE A 100 -6.71 -8.25 23.27
CA ILE A 100 -6.98 -9.66 22.95
C ILE A 100 -7.01 -9.86 21.43
N LYS A 101 -7.73 -8.99 20.70
CA LYS A 101 -7.79 -9.02 19.23
C LYS A 101 -6.40 -8.89 18.59
N ASN A 102 -5.55 -7.98 19.09
CA ASN A 102 -4.20 -7.80 18.57
C ASN A 102 -3.29 -8.97 18.92
N THR A 103 -3.46 -9.58 20.10
CA THR A 103 -2.75 -10.78 20.52
C THR A 103 -3.02 -11.96 19.59
N PHE A 104 -4.30 -12.22 19.26
CA PHE A 104 -4.65 -13.26 18.28
C PHE A 104 -4.04 -12.98 16.90
N LYS A 105 -4.12 -11.75 16.40
CA LYS A 105 -3.49 -11.36 15.12
C LYS A 105 -1.98 -11.59 15.15
N SER A 106 -1.32 -11.20 16.22
CA SER A 106 0.13 -11.35 16.41
C SER A 106 0.53 -12.83 16.50
N LEU A 107 -0.21 -13.64 17.25
CA LEU A 107 0.04 -15.09 17.37
C LEU A 107 -0.15 -15.79 16.01
N TYR A 108 -1.26 -15.52 15.32
CA TYR A 108 -1.51 -16.05 13.99
C TYR A 108 -0.42 -15.64 12.99
N THR A 109 0.06 -14.40 13.07
CA THR A 109 1.17 -13.92 12.23
C THR A 109 2.47 -14.69 12.54
N LYS A 110 2.76 -14.97 13.82
CA LYS A 110 3.93 -15.80 14.22
C LYS A 110 3.84 -17.21 13.67
N LEU A 111 2.67 -17.84 13.74
CA LEU A 111 2.44 -19.18 13.16
C LEU A 111 2.73 -19.19 11.66
N LEU A 112 2.20 -18.21 10.91
CA LEU A 112 2.48 -18.07 9.48
C LEU A 112 3.98 -17.90 9.21
N ILE A 113 4.69 -17.11 10.03
CA ILE A 113 6.14 -16.93 9.88
C ILE A 113 6.87 -18.26 10.08
N GLY A 114 6.53 -19.04 11.11
CA GLY A 114 7.14 -20.35 11.36
C GLY A 114 6.95 -21.32 10.19
N VAL A 115 5.76 -21.33 9.58
CA VAL A 115 5.43 -22.23 8.47
C VAL A 115 6.06 -21.79 7.14
N TYR A 116 6.13 -20.48 6.87
CA TYR A 116 6.48 -19.94 5.55
C TYR A 116 7.90 -19.32 5.46
N SER A 117 8.76 -19.41 6.47
CA SER A 117 10.12 -18.82 6.47
C SER A 117 11.16 -19.63 5.67
N SER A 118 10.76 -20.27 4.58
CA SER A 118 11.66 -20.91 3.60
C SER A 118 11.48 -20.23 2.24
N GLU A 119 12.43 -20.39 1.30
CA GLU A 119 12.31 -19.80 -0.04
C GLU A 119 11.01 -20.23 -0.75
N LYS A 120 10.70 -21.53 -0.71
CA LYS A 120 9.43 -22.09 -1.21
C LYS A 120 8.22 -21.56 -0.43
N GLY A 121 8.36 -21.38 0.89
CA GLY A 121 7.32 -20.82 1.75
C GLY A 121 6.97 -19.37 1.42
N VAL A 122 7.98 -18.54 1.15
CA VAL A 122 7.82 -17.16 0.69
C VAL A 122 7.06 -17.11 -0.64
N GLU A 123 7.36 -18.02 -1.57
CA GLU A 123 6.61 -18.10 -2.83
C GLU A 123 5.14 -18.52 -2.60
N ALA A 124 4.90 -19.50 -1.73
CA ALA A 124 3.56 -19.97 -1.40
C ALA A 124 2.69 -18.86 -0.76
N ILE A 125 3.24 -18.09 0.19
CA ILE A 125 2.49 -16.98 0.80
C ILE A 125 2.21 -15.86 -0.20
N ARG A 126 3.14 -15.57 -1.13
CA ARG A 126 2.92 -14.63 -2.25
C ARG A 126 1.79 -15.09 -3.16
N LYS A 127 1.77 -16.37 -3.56
CA LYS A 127 0.67 -16.96 -4.36
C LYS A 127 -0.67 -16.84 -3.65
N LYS A 128 -0.71 -17.11 -2.34
CA LYS A 128 -1.93 -17.00 -1.52
C LYS A 128 -2.46 -15.55 -1.44
N ILE A 129 -1.57 -14.58 -1.22
CA ILE A 129 -1.92 -13.15 -1.25
C ILE A 129 -2.45 -12.76 -2.63
N LYS A 130 -1.76 -13.13 -3.71
CA LYS A 130 -2.18 -12.83 -5.09
C LYS A 130 -3.58 -13.38 -5.36
N ARG A 131 -3.86 -14.65 -5.04
CA ARG A 131 -5.18 -15.28 -5.20
C ARG A 131 -6.28 -14.55 -4.41
N SER A 132 -5.97 -14.06 -3.20
CA SER A 132 -6.92 -13.30 -2.39
C SER A 132 -7.22 -11.90 -2.94
N ARG A 133 -6.26 -11.28 -3.64
CA ARG A 133 -6.42 -9.97 -4.30
C ARG A 133 -7.22 -10.05 -5.60
N THR A 134 -7.08 -11.12 -6.39
CA THR A 134 -7.78 -11.27 -7.68
C THR A 134 -9.30 -11.35 -7.56
N LYS A 135 -9.84 -11.69 -6.38
CA LYS A 135 -11.29 -11.70 -6.11
C LYS A 135 -11.89 -10.31 -5.88
N LYS A 136 -11.07 -9.25 -5.81
CA LYS A 136 -11.49 -7.86 -5.62
C LYS A 136 -11.01 -6.99 -6.79
N PRO A 137 -11.70 -5.87 -7.11
CA PRO A 137 -11.22 -4.95 -8.13
C PRO A 137 -9.76 -4.58 -7.85
N LYS A 138 -8.92 -4.72 -8.87
CA LYS A 138 -7.47 -4.52 -8.80
C LYS A 138 -7.18 -3.04 -8.54
N ILE A 139 -7.11 -2.63 -7.28
CA ILE A 139 -6.33 -1.45 -6.92
C ILE A 139 -4.88 -1.91 -6.86
N CYS A 140 -4.10 -1.42 -7.82
CA CYS A 140 -2.69 -1.72 -7.97
C CYS A 140 -1.93 -1.10 -6.78
N LEU A 141 -1.79 -1.85 -5.69
CA LEU A 141 -0.81 -1.58 -4.65
C LEU A 141 0.42 -2.44 -4.97
N LEU A 142 1.40 -1.77 -5.59
CA LEU A 142 2.77 -2.23 -5.79
C LEU A 142 3.35 -2.78 -4.47
#